data_AF-A0A699TCQ1-F1
#
_entry.id   AF-A0A699TCQ1-F1
#
_cell.length_a   1.000
_cell.length_b   1.000
_cell.length_c   1.000
_cell.angle_alpha   90.00
_cell.angle_beta   90.00
_cell.angle_gamma   90.00
#
_symmetry.space_group_name_H-M   'P 1'
#
loop_
_entity.id
_entity.type
_entity.pdbx_description
1 polymer ?
#
loop_
_entity_poly.entity_id
_entity_poly.type
_entity_poly.pdbx_seq_one_letter_code
_entity_poly.pdbx_strand_id
1 'polypeptide(L)'
;VLAGGIDVPTGSGSIPTAGPPATIISIGSEVGPTASPIVTRRKGKEVMIARDAEVARIHAEEELQGMIDSLDKSNETISKYLQEYQDFASKLPLEKRIELISDLVKYQDNYSKVYKFQSQQRRPMTKKQKREYYTAVIKSNLGWRLKDFKGMTFEEIEAKFAKVWKHVKDFISIGSKE
;
A
#
# COMPACT_ATOMS: atom_id res chain seq x y z
N VAL A 1 -28.98 27.55 41.13
CA VAL A 1 -29.22 26.42 42.06
C VAL A 1 -28.44 25.23 41.52
N LEU A 2 -27.41 24.84 42.28
CA LEU A 2 -26.82 23.50 42.45
C LEU A 2 -26.28 22.80 41.17
N ALA A 3 -24.97 22.71 40.92
CA ALA A 3 -23.89 22.14 41.74
C ALA A 3 -24.17 20.70 42.20
N GLY A 4 -23.49 19.75 41.57
CA GLY A 4 -23.08 18.45 42.12
C GLY A 4 -21.70 18.16 41.50
N GLY A 5 -20.59 17.98 42.24
CA GLY A 5 -20.40 17.32 43.53
C GLY A 5 -20.57 15.82 43.32
N ILE A 6 -19.63 14.91 43.52
CA ILE A 6 -18.37 14.78 44.30
C ILE A 6 -17.67 13.52 43.74
N ASP A 7 -16.34 13.34 43.75
CA ASP A 7 -15.63 12.77 44.91
C ASP A 7 -14.10 12.95 44.87
N VAL A 8 -13.55 13.02 46.08
CA VAL A 8 -12.16 13.24 46.52
C VAL A 8 -11.57 11.89 46.99
N PRO A 9 -10.26 11.59 46.82
CA PRO A 9 -9.26 11.83 47.89
C PRO A 9 -7.93 12.38 47.34
N THR A 10 -7.37 13.45 47.91
CA THR A 10 -6.60 13.49 49.17
C THR A 10 -5.33 12.64 49.10
N GLY A 11 -4.18 13.31 48.98
CA GLY A 11 -2.91 12.71 49.35
C GLY A 11 -1.68 13.38 48.74
N SER A 12 -0.75 13.75 49.61
CA SER A 12 0.65 14.10 49.35
C SER A 12 0.89 15.58 49.04
N GLY A 13 1.44 16.38 49.95
CA GLY A 13 2.60 16.06 50.79
C GLY A 13 3.76 16.89 50.28
N SER A 14 3.85 18.13 50.74
CA SER A 14 4.85 19.13 50.34
C SER A 14 6.27 18.59 50.55
N ILE A 15 7.10 18.58 49.51
CA ILE A 15 8.54 18.33 49.68
C ILE A 15 9.24 19.68 49.88
N PRO A 16 10.01 19.86 50.98
CA PRO A 16 10.72 21.08 51.25
C PRO A 16 11.87 21.27 50.26
N THR A 17 12.02 22.51 49.80
CA THR A 17 13.21 22.98 49.09
C THR A 17 14.37 23.01 50.07
N ALA A 18 15.24 22.00 50.03
CA ALA A 18 16.49 21.98 50.77
C ALA A 18 17.51 22.89 50.06
N GLY A 19 17.90 23.96 50.74
CA GLY A 19 19.01 24.83 50.32
C GLY A 19 20.36 24.11 50.34
N PRO A 20 21.39 24.69 49.71
CA PRO A 20 22.68 24.02 49.53
C PRO A 20 23.34 23.76 50.89
N PRO A 21 23.90 22.56 51.13
CA PRO A 21 24.60 22.30 52.37
C PRO A 21 25.91 23.10 52.41
N ALA A 22 26.06 23.87 53.49
CA ALA A 22 27.27 24.60 53.83
C ALA A 22 28.48 23.65 53.87
N THR A 23 29.57 24.09 53.24
CA THR A 23 30.87 23.43 53.25
C THR A 23 31.45 23.44 54.66
N ILE A 24 31.50 22.29 55.34
CA ILE A 24 32.38 22.11 56.51
C ILE A 24 33.79 21.86 55.99
N ILE A 25 34.64 22.86 56.15
CA ILE A 25 36.07 22.82 55.83
C ILE A 25 36.74 21.99 56.92
N SER A 26 37.16 20.76 56.61
CA SER A 26 38.06 20.00 57.48
C SER A 26 39.50 20.39 57.11
N ILE A 27 40.06 21.33 57.88
CA ILE A 27 41.48 21.68 57.83
C ILE A 27 42.21 20.63 58.68
N GLY A 28 42.89 19.70 58.01
CA GLY A 28 43.68 18.64 58.63
C GLY A 28 44.88 18.30 57.75
N SER A 29 46.04 18.77 58.20
CA SER A 29 47.41 18.66 57.70
C SER A 29 47.80 17.38 56.93
N GLU A 30 48.56 17.60 55.84
CA GLU A 30 49.82 16.93 55.46
C GLU A 30 49.84 15.61 54.64
N VAL A 31 50.28 15.78 53.38
CA VAL A 31 51.14 14.94 52.50
C VAL A 31 50.65 13.54 52.05
N GLY A 32 50.32 13.46 50.76
CA GLY A 32 50.37 12.24 49.93
C GLY A 32 49.60 12.38 48.61
N PRO A 33 50.21 12.21 47.42
CA PRO A 33 49.49 12.35 46.14
C PRO A 33 48.74 11.06 45.83
N THR A 34 47.56 10.87 46.39
CA THR A 34 46.68 9.76 45.99
C THR A 34 45.60 10.31 45.08
N ALA A 35 45.89 10.30 43.78
CA ALA A 35 44.93 10.58 42.71
C ALA A 35 43.65 9.77 42.92
N SER A 36 42.50 10.47 42.99
CA SER A 36 41.21 9.88 43.28
C SER A 36 40.77 8.89 42.17
N PRO A 37 40.49 7.61 42.48
CA PRO A 37 40.00 6.63 41.49
C PRO A 37 38.62 6.98 40.89
N ILE A 38 37.94 8.00 41.42
CA ILE A 38 36.64 8.50 40.97
C ILE A 38 36.73 9.27 39.64
N VAL A 39 37.79 10.05 39.42
CA VAL A 39 38.00 10.83 38.18
C VAL A 39 38.34 9.90 37.03
N THR A 40 39.18 8.89 37.28
CA THR A 40 39.55 7.86 36.29
C THR A 40 38.34 7.01 35.89
N ARG A 41 37.45 6.69 36.83
CA ARG A 41 36.22 5.90 36.57
C ARG A 41 35.17 6.65 35.75
N ARG A 42 35.03 7.99 35.91
CA ARG A 42 34.11 8.81 35.09
C ARG A 42 34.64 8.98 33.66
N LYS A 43 35.95 9.28 33.50
CA LYS A 43 36.60 9.35 32.18
C LYS A 43 36.52 8.02 31.42
N GLY A 44 36.70 6.88 32.09
CA GLY A 44 36.56 5.57 31.46
C GLY A 44 35.14 5.26 30.96
N LYS A 45 34.10 5.71 31.68
CA LYS A 45 32.70 5.55 31.26
C LYS A 45 32.31 6.45 30.09
N GLU A 46 32.75 7.72 30.08
CA GLU A 46 32.51 8.63 28.96
C GLU A 46 33.21 8.15 27.68
N VAL A 47 34.44 7.64 27.79
CA VAL A 47 35.16 7.04 26.66
C VAL A 47 34.43 5.80 26.13
N MET A 48 33.91 4.95 27.01
CA MET A 48 33.13 3.77 26.61
C MET A 48 31.82 4.17 25.91
N ILE A 49 31.08 5.14 26.44
CA ILE A 49 29.84 5.66 25.83
C ILE A 49 30.10 6.28 24.46
N ALA A 50 31.20 7.03 24.30
CA ALA A 50 31.59 7.61 23.01
C ALA A 50 31.96 6.53 21.99
N ARG A 51 32.57 5.42 22.42
CA ARG A 51 32.88 4.28 21.55
C ARG A 51 31.62 3.51 21.15
N ASP A 52 30.71 3.26 22.08
CA ASP A 52 29.45 2.57 21.81
C ASP A 52 28.56 3.40 20.86
N ALA A 53 28.53 4.72 21.02
CA ALA A 53 27.83 5.63 20.11
C ALA A 53 28.43 5.62 18.69
N GLU A 54 29.76 5.56 18.58
CA GLU A 54 30.45 5.48 17.29
C GLU A 54 30.19 4.14 16.59
N VAL A 55 30.17 3.03 17.32
CA VAL A 55 29.82 1.70 16.77
C VAL A 55 28.37 1.69 16.28
N ALA A 56 27.43 2.27 17.03
CA ALA A 56 26.04 2.38 16.61
C ALA A 56 25.88 3.24 15.35
N ARG A 57 26.67 4.32 15.22
CA ARG A 57 26.69 5.20 14.05
C ARG A 57 27.20 4.48 12.80
N ILE A 58 28.32 3.77 12.90
CA ILE A 58 28.90 3.00 11.79
C ILE A 58 27.93 1.93 11.32
N HIS A 59 27.30 1.20 12.25
CA HIS A 59 26.33 0.17 11.92
C HIS A 59 25.12 0.75 11.15
N ALA A 60 24.60 1.89 11.58
CA ALA A 60 23.51 2.58 10.87
C ALA A 60 23.95 3.06 9.47
N GLU A 61 25.19 3.52 9.30
CA GLU A 61 25.74 3.93 8.01
C GLU A 61 25.90 2.75 7.04
N GLU A 62 26.37 1.60 7.52
CA GLU A 62 26.45 0.36 6.74
C GLU A 62 25.08 -0.13 6.26
N GLU A 63 24.06 -0.09 7.14
CA GLU A 63 22.68 -0.43 6.76
C GLU A 63 22.14 0.52 5.68
N LEU A 64 22.36 1.83 5.83
CA LEU A 64 21.94 2.82 4.83
C LEU A 64 22.65 2.64 3.49
N GLN A 65 23.95 2.32 3.49
CA GLN A 65 24.68 2.07 2.26
C GLN A 65 24.15 0.83 1.53
N GLY A 66 23.84 -0.25 2.26
CA GLY A 66 23.20 -1.43 1.67
C GLY A 66 21.82 -1.12 1.06
N MET A 67 21.05 -0.22 1.68
CA MET A 67 19.78 0.25 1.14
C MET A 67 19.96 1.08 -0.14
N ILE A 68 21.00 1.93 -0.21
CA ILE A 68 21.31 2.72 -1.40
C ILE A 68 21.72 1.80 -2.55
N ASP A 69 22.63 0.85 -2.31
CA ASP A 69 23.11 -0.07 -3.35
C ASP A 69 21.96 -0.94 -3.91
N SER A 70 21.04 -1.38 -3.04
CA SER A 70 19.86 -2.14 -3.45
C SER A 70 18.84 -1.29 -4.22
N LEU A 71 18.70 -0.01 -3.87
CA LEU A 71 17.88 0.94 -4.61
C LEU A 71 18.48 1.22 -6.00
N ASP A 72 19.79 1.43 -6.10
CA ASP A 72 20.46 1.69 -7.38
C ASP A 72 20.32 0.51 -8.34
N LYS A 73 20.47 -0.72 -7.85
CA LYS A 73 20.22 -1.93 -8.65
C LYS A 73 18.77 -2.03 -9.12
N SER A 74 17.82 -1.65 -8.27
CA SER A 74 16.40 -1.63 -8.63
C SER A 74 16.13 -0.55 -9.68
N ASN A 75 16.71 0.63 -9.53
CA ASN A 75 16.61 1.74 -10.49
C ASN A 75 17.23 1.39 -11.85
N GLU A 76 18.37 0.70 -11.87
CA GLU A 76 18.98 0.18 -13.09
C GLU A 76 18.05 -0.81 -13.80
N THR A 77 17.40 -1.70 -13.03
CA THR A 77 16.43 -2.67 -13.56
C THR A 77 15.19 -1.98 -14.12
N ILE A 78 14.63 -1.01 -13.40
CA ILE A 78 13.48 -0.21 -13.87
C ILE A 78 13.85 0.54 -15.15
N SER A 79 15.06 1.10 -15.22
CA SER A 79 15.55 1.80 -16.41
C SER A 79 15.64 0.88 -17.62
N LYS A 80 16.10 -0.37 -17.45
CA LYS A 80 16.11 -1.40 -18.52
C LYS A 80 14.70 -1.73 -19.00
N TYR A 81 13.76 -2.01 -18.09
CA TYR A 81 12.37 -2.27 -18.47
C TYR A 81 11.72 -1.09 -19.18
N LEU A 82 11.97 0.14 -18.73
CA LEU A 82 11.45 1.33 -19.36
C LEU A 82 12.01 1.50 -20.77
N GLN A 83 13.31 1.26 -20.96
CA GLN A 83 13.94 1.31 -22.27
C GLN A 83 13.37 0.24 -23.21
N GLU A 84 13.23 -1.00 -22.74
CA GLU A 84 12.63 -2.10 -23.50
C GLU A 84 11.20 -1.76 -23.94
N TYR A 85 10.40 -1.15 -23.05
CA TYR A 85 9.05 -0.69 -23.37
C TYR A 85 9.06 0.40 -24.45
N GLN A 86 9.93 1.41 -24.33
CA GLN A 86 10.05 2.48 -25.31
C GLN A 86 10.52 1.95 -26.68
N ASP A 87 11.49 1.04 -26.68
CA ASP A 87 11.99 0.39 -27.89
C ASP A 87 10.90 -0.45 -28.55
N PHE A 88 10.19 -1.27 -27.78
CA PHE A 88 9.07 -2.06 -28.26
C PHE A 88 7.95 -1.17 -28.83
N ALA A 89 7.57 -0.12 -28.09
CA ALA A 89 6.57 0.83 -28.53
C ALA A 89 7.00 1.49 -29.84
N SER A 90 8.26 1.95 -29.95
CA SER A 90 8.80 2.61 -31.14
C SER A 90 8.78 1.71 -32.38
N LYS A 91 9.03 0.40 -32.22
CA LYS A 91 9.02 -0.61 -33.28
C LYS A 91 7.60 -1.03 -33.69
N LEU A 92 6.59 -0.74 -32.88
CA LEU A 92 5.22 -1.12 -33.16
C LEU A 92 4.62 -0.14 -34.20
N PRO A 93 4.20 -0.61 -35.39
CA PRO A 93 3.55 0.24 -36.38
C PRO A 93 2.30 0.93 -35.82
N LEU A 94 1.97 2.10 -36.37
CA LEU A 94 0.82 2.89 -35.90
C LEU A 94 -0.49 2.08 -35.95
N GLU A 95 -0.66 1.25 -36.98
CA GLU A 95 -1.81 0.36 -37.16
C GLU A 95 -1.93 -0.63 -36.00
N LYS A 96 -0.80 -1.24 -35.59
CA LYS A 96 -0.76 -2.21 -34.49
C LYS A 96 -0.98 -1.54 -33.13
N ARG A 97 -0.52 -0.30 -32.94
CA ARG A 97 -0.82 0.49 -31.73
C ARG A 97 -2.32 0.78 -31.62
N ILE A 98 -2.96 1.18 -32.72
CA ILE A 98 -4.41 1.45 -32.76
C ILE A 98 -5.20 0.16 -32.46
N GLU A 99 -4.81 -0.97 -33.06
CA GLU A 99 -5.39 -2.28 -32.80
C GLU A 99 -5.30 -2.65 -31.31
N LEU A 100 -4.11 -2.54 -30.72
CA LEU A 100 -3.86 -2.83 -29.30
C LEU A 100 -4.70 -1.94 -28.37
N ILE A 101 -4.80 -0.63 -28.63
CA ILE A 101 -5.63 0.29 -27.86
C ILE A 101 -7.11 -0.11 -27.95
N SER A 102 -7.59 -0.42 -29.16
CA SER A 102 -8.96 -0.91 -29.37
C SER A 102 -9.22 -2.18 -28.55
N ASP A 103 -8.29 -3.12 -28.57
CA ASP A 103 -8.44 -4.39 -27.87
C ASP A 103 -8.37 -4.23 -26.35
N LEU A 104 -7.51 -3.35 -25.84
CA LEU A 104 -7.47 -2.98 -24.41
C LEU A 104 -8.79 -2.34 -23.96
N VAL A 105 -9.37 -1.43 -24.75
CA VAL A 105 -10.66 -0.80 -24.44
C VAL A 105 -11.78 -1.85 -24.41
N LYS A 106 -11.81 -2.76 -25.40
CA LYS A 106 -12.77 -3.87 -25.42
C LYS A 106 -12.57 -4.82 -24.24
N TYR A 107 -11.33 -5.09 -23.85
CA TYR A 107 -11.01 -5.97 -22.72
C TYR A 107 -11.60 -5.41 -21.42
N GLN A 108 -11.37 -4.12 -21.14
CA GLN A 108 -11.89 -3.48 -19.94
C GLN A 108 -13.43 -3.50 -19.87
N ASP A 109 -14.11 -3.21 -20.99
CA ASP A 109 -15.57 -3.24 -21.07
C ASP A 109 -16.11 -4.67 -20.83
N ASN A 110 -15.49 -5.67 -21.49
CA ASN A 110 -15.84 -7.08 -21.29
C ASN A 110 -15.59 -7.55 -19.86
N TYR A 111 -14.46 -7.18 -19.27
CA TYR A 111 -14.13 -7.50 -17.88
C TYR A 111 -15.19 -6.98 -16.91
N SER A 112 -15.59 -5.70 -17.05
CA SER A 112 -16.65 -5.10 -16.23
C SER A 112 -17.98 -5.83 -16.36
N LYS A 113 -18.35 -6.24 -17.58
CA LYS A 113 -19.58 -7.02 -17.84
C LYS A 113 -19.55 -8.38 -17.16
N VAL A 114 -18.44 -9.12 -17.26
CA VAL A 114 -18.28 -10.42 -16.61
C VAL A 114 -18.32 -10.31 -15.09
N TYR A 115 -17.60 -9.34 -14.53
CA TYR A 115 -17.61 -9.09 -13.10
C TYR A 115 -19.04 -8.77 -12.58
N LYS A 116 -19.78 -7.90 -13.28
CA LYS A 116 -21.17 -7.57 -12.95
C LYS A 116 -22.09 -8.79 -13.05
N PHE A 117 -21.96 -9.60 -14.09
CA PHE A 117 -22.76 -10.82 -14.24
C PHE A 117 -22.52 -11.83 -13.13
N GLN A 118 -21.26 -12.14 -12.85
CA GLN A 118 -20.88 -13.06 -11.78
C GLN A 118 -21.44 -12.59 -10.44
N SER A 119 -21.38 -11.29 -10.17
CA SER A 119 -21.96 -10.69 -8.97
C SER A 119 -23.49 -10.81 -8.93
N GLN A 120 -24.17 -10.65 -10.06
CA GLN A 120 -25.63 -10.79 -10.16
C GLN A 120 -26.10 -12.26 -10.06
N GLN A 121 -25.33 -13.22 -10.59
CA GLN A 121 -25.65 -14.66 -10.49
C GLN A 121 -25.55 -15.20 -9.05
N ARG A 122 -24.82 -14.51 -8.15
CA ARG A 122 -24.78 -14.86 -6.73
C ARG A 122 -26.11 -14.61 -6.01
N ARG A 123 -27.07 -13.94 -6.65
CA ARG A 123 -28.41 -13.69 -6.12
C ARG A 123 -29.45 -14.39 -6.99
N PRO A 124 -30.53 -14.95 -6.43
CA PRO A 124 -31.64 -15.45 -7.23
C PRO A 124 -32.24 -14.33 -8.09
N MET A 125 -32.29 -14.52 -9.41
CA MET A 125 -32.90 -13.56 -10.34
C MET A 125 -34.23 -14.09 -10.89
N THR A 126 -35.24 -13.23 -10.93
CA THR A 126 -36.52 -13.51 -11.60
C THR A 126 -36.36 -13.59 -13.12
N LYS A 127 -37.30 -14.27 -13.82
CA LYS A 127 -37.30 -14.37 -15.30
C LYS A 127 -37.27 -12.99 -15.98
N LYS A 128 -37.96 -12.00 -15.38
CA LYS A 128 -37.96 -10.60 -15.85
C LYS A 128 -36.58 -9.94 -15.75
N GLN A 129 -35.92 -10.04 -14.59
CA GLN A 129 -34.57 -9.49 -14.38
C GLN A 129 -33.55 -10.14 -15.31
N LYS A 130 -33.62 -11.46 -15.52
CA LYS A 130 -32.74 -12.16 -16.48
C LYS A 130 -32.95 -11.63 -17.90
N ARG A 131 -34.21 -11.43 -18.31
CA ARG A 131 -34.54 -10.88 -19.63
C ARG A 131 -33.98 -9.47 -19.83
N GLU A 132 -34.11 -8.61 -18.83
CA GLU A 132 -33.57 -7.24 -18.85
C GLU A 132 -32.04 -7.24 -18.99
N TYR A 133 -31.37 -8.06 -18.19
CA TYR A 133 -29.91 -8.21 -18.25
C TYR A 133 -29.44 -8.74 -19.60
N TYR A 134 -30.02 -9.85 -20.09
CA TYR A 134 -29.67 -10.42 -21.39
C TYR A 134 -29.87 -9.42 -22.53
N THR A 135 -30.98 -8.68 -22.50
CA THR A 135 -31.26 -7.64 -23.50
C THR A 135 -30.20 -6.54 -23.45
N ALA A 136 -29.80 -6.06 -22.26
CA ALA A 136 -28.77 -5.03 -22.12
C ALA A 136 -27.40 -5.48 -22.68
N VAL A 137 -27.00 -6.74 -22.41
CA VAL A 137 -25.76 -7.31 -22.94
C VAL A 137 -25.84 -7.46 -24.46
N ILE A 138 -26.94 -7.97 -25.00
CA ILE A 138 -27.11 -8.12 -26.46
C ILE A 138 -27.08 -6.75 -27.14
N LYS A 139 -27.79 -5.74 -26.61
CA LYS A 139 -27.81 -4.37 -27.16
C LYS A 139 -26.41 -3.77 -27.24
N SER A 140 -25.65 -3.86 -26.15
CA SER A 140 -24.31 -3.26 -26.08
C SER A 140 -23.28 -3.93 -26.98
N ASN A 141 -23.45 -5.22 -27.32
CA ASN A 141 -22.47 -5.95 -28.14
C ASN A 141 -22.87 -6.05 -29.63
N LEU A 142 -24.16 -6.14 -29.94
CA LEU A 142 -24.63 -6.29 -31.33
C LEU A 142 -25.19 -5.00 -31.93
N GLY A 143 -25.25 -3.91 -31.17
CA GLY A 143 -25.86 -2.64 -31.62
C GLY A 143 -27.39 -2.71 -31.75
N TRP A 144 -28.03 -3.70 -31.14
CA TRP A 144 -29.48 -3.89 -31.22
C TRP A 144 -30.25 -2.81 -30.46
N ARG A 145 -31.47 -2.55 -30.91
CA ARG A 145 -32.42 -1.61 -30.32
C ARG A 145 -33.54 -2.36 -29.61
N LEU A 146 -34.24 -1.70 -28.69
CA LEU A 146 -35.34 -2.30 -27.92
C LEU A 146 -36.43 -2.92 -28.83
N LYS A 147 -36.71 -2.29 -29.97
CA LYS A 147 -37.68 -2.79 -30.96
C LYS A 147 -37.28 -4.12 -31.60
N ASP A 148 -35.99 -4.43 -31.66
CA ASP A 148 -35.49 -5.65 -32.27
C ASP A 148 -35.79 -6.88 -31.39
N PHE A 149 -36.14 -6.68 -30.10
CA PHE A 149 -36.57 -7.73 -29.17
C PHE A 149 -38.09 -7.89 -29.10
N LYS A 150 -38.86 -7.11 -29.87
CA LYS A 150 -40.33 -7.17 -29.86
C LYS A 150 -40.78 -8.48 -30.51
N GLY A 151 -41.67 -9.21 -29.85
CA GLY A 151 -42.17 -10.51 -30.32
C GLY A 151 -41.20 -11.68 -30.06
N MET A 152 -39.99 -11.41 -29.56
CA MET A 152 -39.01 -12.44 -29.23
C MET A 152 -39.34 -13.09 -27.88
N THR A 153 -39.35 -14.43 -27.88
CA THR A 153 -39.51 -15.25 -26.68
C THR A 153 -38.30 -15.10 -25.75
N PHE A 154 -38.44 -15.56 -24.50
CA PHE A 154 -37.32 -15.49 -23.56
C PHE A 154 -36.18 -16.42 -23.99
N GLU A 155 -36.53 -17.57 -24.52
CA GLU A 155 -35.64 -18.65 -24.92
C GLU A 155 -34.79 -18.23 -26.13
N GLU A 156 -35.37 -17.51 -27.09
CA GLU A 156 -34.61 -16.90 -28.20
C GLU A 156 -33.61 -15.82 -27.71
N ILE A 157 -34.02 -15.01 -26.74
CA ILE A 157 -33.15 -13.99 -26.13
C ILE A 157 -32.00 -14.66 -25.37
N GLU A 158 -32.29 -15.73 -24.63
CA GLU A 158 -31.29 -16.49 -23.88
C GLU A 158 -30.28 -17.17 -24.82
N ALA A 159 -30.74 -17.77 -25.92
CA ALA A 159 -29.85 -18.36 -26.92
C ALA A 159 -28.92 -17.31 -27.57
N LYS A 160 -29.46 -16.12 -27.89
CA LYS A 160 -28.65 -15.00 -28.41
C LYS A 160 -27.66 -14.50 -27.37
N PHE A 161 -28.09 -14.38 -26.11
CA PHE A 161 -27.21 -14.02 -25.01
C PHE A 161 -26.07 -15.01 -24.88
N ALA A 162 -26.33 -16.32 -24.88
CA ALA A 162 -25.30 -17.34 -24.78
C ALA A 162 -24.23 -17.21 -25.89
N LYS A 163 -24.67 -16.92 -27.13
CA LYS A 163 -23.74 -16.65 -28.25
C LYS A 163 -22.88 -15.42 -27.99
N VAL A 164 -23.47 -14.30 -27.58
CA VAL A 164 -22.72 -13.05 -27.27
C VAL A 164 -21.79 -13.28 -26.09
N TRP A 165 -22.28 -13.94 -25.04
CA TRP A 165 -21.55 -14.21 -23.80
C TRP A 165 -20.31 -15.07 -24.02
N LYS A 166 -20.38 -16.02 -24.96
CA LYS A 166 -19.20 -16.78 -25.39
C LYS A 166 -18.10 -15.87 -25.92
N HIS A 167 -18.42 -14.95 -26.83
CA HIS A 167 -17.43 -14.00 -27.38
C HIS A 167 -16.85 -13.08 -26.30
N VAL A 168 -17.68 -12.59 -25.38
CA VAL A 168 -17.24 -11.76 -24.24
C VAL A 168 -16.22 -12.51 -23.37
N LYS A 169 -16.48 -13.79 -23.09
CA LYS A 169 -15.59 -14.65 -22.30
C LYS A 169 -14.29 -14.98 -23.05
N ASP A 170 -14.39 -15.37 -24.31
CA ASP A 170 -13.24 -15.74 -25.14
C ASP A 170 -12.24 -14.58 -25.23
N PHE A 171 -12.73 -13.33 -25.30
CA PHE A 171 -11.91 -12.12 -25.31
C PHE A 171 -11.13 -11.89 -24.00
N ILE A 172 -11.73 -12.21 -22.85
CA ILE A 172 -11.05 -12.08 -21.55
C ILE A 172 -10.01 -13.19 -21.36
N SER A 173 -10.34 -14.41 -21.79
CA SER A 173 -9.42 -15.54 -21.69
C SER A 173 -8.17 -15.39 -22.56
N ILE A 174 -8.21 -14.59 -23.63
CA ILE A 174 -7.02 -14.26 -24.43
C ILE A 174 -6.01 -13.44 -23.61
N GLY A 175 -6.46 -12.54 -22.73
CA GLY A 175 -5.57 -11.74 -21.87
C GLY A 175 -5.01 -12.47 -20.65
N SER A 176 -5.39 -13.74 -20.42
CA SER A 176 -4.98 -14.54 -19.25
C SER A 176 -4.07 -15.72 -19.61
N LYS A 177 -3.63 -15.82 -20.87
CA LYS A 177 -2.64 -16.83 -21.31
C LYS A 177 -1.24 -16.23 -21.26
N GLU A 178 -0.74 -16.02 -20.06
CA GLU A 178 0.68 -15.85 -19.74
C GLU A 178 0.98 -16.58 -18.44
#